data_AF-A0A259MHZ4-F1
#
_entry.id   AF-A0A259MHZ4-F1
#
_cell.length_a   1.000
_cell.length_b   1.000
_cell.length_c   1.000
_cell.angle_alpha   90.00
_cell.angle_beta   90.00
_cell.angle_gamma   90.00
#
_symmetry.space_group_name_H-M   'P 1'
#
loop_
_entity.id
_entity.type
_entity.pdbx_description
1 polymer ?
#
loop_
_entity_poly.entity_id
_entity_poly.type
_entity_poly.pdbx_seq_one_letter_code
_entity_poly.pdbx_strand_id
1 'polypeptide(L)'
;MKAIKQMLGAALCCATLLSGAVQAKELRVYNWADYILPSVPKDFQKESGIQITWDTFETNEALEAKLLTGNSGYDLVIPSNQF
;
A
#
# COMPACT_ATOMS: atom_id res chain seq x y z
N MET A 1 -48.53 0.46 -1.04
CA MET A 1 -47.54 0.42 -2.16
C MET A 1 -46.51 1.56 -2.13
N LYS A 2 -46.89 2.83 -1.88
CA LYS A 2 -45.93 3.95 -1.76
C LYS A 2 -44.90 3.76 -0.62
N ALA A 3 -45.35 3.35 0.56
CA ALA A 3 -44.47 3.10 1.71
C ALA A 3 -43.42 1.99 1.45
N ILE A 4 -43.81 0.91 0.75
CA ILE A 4 -42.91 -0.18 0.37
C ILE A 4 -41.85 0.29 -0.63
N LYS A 5 -42.21 1.11 -1.63
CA LYS A 5 -41.26 1.71 -2.57
C LYS A 5 -40.29 2.68 -1.89
N GLN A 6 -40.74 3.42 -0.88
CA GLN A 6 -39.90 4.33 -0.09
C GLN A 6 -38.95 3.59 0.84
N MET A 7 -39.39 2.50 1.49
CA MET A 7 -38.53 1.64 2.30
C MET A 7 -37.46 0.93 1.46
N LEU A 8 -37.82 0.46 0.26
CA LEU A 8 -36.87 -0.18 -0.66
C LEU A 8 -35.83 0.81 -1.21
N GLY A 9 -36.24 2.05 -1.49
CA GLY A 9 -35.32 3.13 -1.90
C GLY A 9 -34.38 3.59 -0.78
N ALA A 10 -34.86 3.66 0.46
CA ALA A 10 -34.02 4.01 1.62
C ALA A 10 -32.99 2.91 1.93
N ALA A 11 -33.35 1.64 1.81
CA ALA A 11 -32.44 0.52 2.00
C ALA A 11 -31.28 0.49 0.98
N LEU A 12 -31.56 0.86 -0.28
CA LEU A 12 -30.55 0.90 -1.35
C LEU A 12 -29.55 2.05 -1.18
N CYS A 13 -30.00 3.24 -0.72
CA CYS A 13 -29.10 4.36 -0.40
C CYS A 13 -28.21 4.08 0.82
N CYS A 14 -28.70 3.36 1.83
CA CYS A 14 -27.88 2.96 2.98
C CYS A 14 -26.78 1.95 2.59
N ALA A 15 -27.06 1.05 1.63
CA ALA A 15 -26.08 0.08 1.15
C ALA A 15 -24.89 0.73 0.42
N THR A 16 -25.10 1.84 -0.29
CA THR A 16 -24.02 2.56 -0.99
C THR A 16 -23.13 3.36 -0.05
N LEU A 17 -23.67 3.84 1.09
CA LEU A 17 -22.91 4.59 2.11
C LEU A 17 -21.95 3.70 2.93
N LEU A 18 -22.10 2.37 2.81
CA LEU A 18 -21.22 1.36 3.39
C LEU A 18 -20.10 0.92 2.44
N SER A 19 -19.93 1.57 1.29
CA SER A 19 -18.72 1.42 0.48
C SER A 19 -17.54 1.98 1.27
N GLY A 20 -16.97 1.14 2.14
CA GLY A 20 -15.85 1.50 3.01
C GLY A 20 -14.69 2.06 2.20
N ALA A 21 -13.96 3.00 2.78
CA ALA A 21 -12.71 3.46 2.22
C ALA A 21 -11.82 2.24 1.93
N VAL A 22 -11.48 2.02 0.66
CA VAL A 22 -10.44 1.06 0.28
C VAL A 22 -9.15 1.57 0.90
N GLN A 23 -8.76 0.96 2.02
CA GLN A 23 -7.46 1.20 2.62
C GLN A 23 -6.45 0.28 1.93
N ALA A 24 -5.26 0.81 1.62
CA ALA A 24 -4.14 -0.01 1.19
C ALA A 24 -3.84 -1.05 2.28
N LYS A 25 -3.92 -2.33 1.93
CA LYS A 25 -3.77 -3.44 2.90
C LYS A 25 -2.31 -3.75 3.22
N GLU A 26 -1.42 -3.48 2.26
CA GLU A 26 0.01 -3.72 2.35
C GLU A 26 0.76 -2.63 1.57
N LEU A 27 1.95 -2.28 2.05
CA LEU A 27 2.94 -1.44 1.38
C LEU A 27 4.24 -2.22 1.28
N ARG A 28 4.78 -2.36 0.07
CA ARG A 28 6.06 -3.04 -0.19
C ARG A 28 7.12 -2.03 -0.60
N VAL A 29 8.16 -1.92 0.22
CA VAL A 29 9.27 -0.97 0.02
C VAL A 29 10.57 -1.73 -0.24
N TYR A 30 11.33 -1.27 -1.23
CA TYR A 30 12.70 -1.73 -1.47
C TYR A 30 13.66 -0.56 -1.33
N ASN A 31 14.54 -0.60 -0.32
CA ASN A 31 15.44 0.50 0.02
C ASN A 31 16.89 0.03 0.20
N TRP A 32 17.82 0.97 0.36
CA TRP A 32 19.18 0.65 0.76
C TRP A 32 19.25 -0.01 2.14
N ALA A 33 20.16 -0.98 2.29
CA ALA A 33 20.53 -1.52 3.59
C ALA A 33 21.07 -0.41 4.51
N ASP A 34 20.73 -0.48 5.81
CA ASP A 34 21.20 0.44 6.86
C ASP A 34 20.91 1.94 6.62
N TYR A 35 19.97 2.28 5.73
CA TYR A 35 19.65 3.69 5.40
C TYR A 35 18.65 4.35 6.35
N ILE A 36 17.81 3.54 7.02
CA ILE A 36 16.83 4.02 7.99
C ILE A 36 16.91 3.21 9.28
N LEU A 37 16.45 3.79 10.38
CA LEU A 37 16.35 3.08 11.66
C LEU A 37 15.30 1.95 11.56
N PRO A 38 15.57 0.76 12.12
CA PRO A 38 14.62 -0.37 12.12
C PRO A 38 13.29 -0.10 12.84
N SER A 39 13.19 0.98 13.63
CA SER A 39 11.95 1.39 14.28
C SER A 39 10.98 2.07 13.32
N VAL A 40 11.48 2.80 12.31
CA VAL A 40 10.65 3.64 11.43
C VAL A 40 9.56 2.83 10.70
N PRO A 41 9.86 1.67 10.07
CA PRO A 41 8.80 0.86 9.45
C PRO A 41 7.78 0.32 10.46
N LYS A 42 8.24 -0.02 11.67
CA LYS A 42 7.38 -0.56 12.74
C LYS A 42 6.44 0.50 13.28
N ASP A 43 6.94 1.70 13.50
CA ASP A 43 6.16 2.84 13.99
C ASP A 43 5.14 3.25 12.92
N PHE A 44 5.55 3.31 11.65
CA PHE A 44 4.63 3.56 10.53
C PHE A 44 3.50 2.52 10.45
N GLN A 45 3.82 1.23 10.56
CA GLN A 45 2.82 0.15 10.54
C GLN A 45 1.83 0.30 11.70
N LYS A 46 2.32 0.64 12.90
CA LYS A 46 1.50 0.86 14.10
C LYS A 46 0.58 2.08 13.95
N GLU A 47 1.06 3.18 13.38
CA GLU A 47 0.30 4.43 13.25
C GLU A 47 -0.71 4.39 12.10
N SER A 48 -0.34 3.81 10.97
CA SER A 48 -1.17 3.79 9.76
C SER A 48 -2.14 2.60 9.71
N GLY A 49 -1.83 1.50 10.39
CA GLY A 49 -2.52 0.22 10.26
C GLY A 49 -2.21 -0.52 8.95
N ILE A 50 -1.30 -0.01 8.12
CA ILE A 50 -0.89 -0.62 6.85
C ILE A 50 0.19 -1.65 7.12
N GLN A 51 0.03 -2.88 6.61
CA GLN A 51 1.09 -3.89 6.69
C GLN A 51 2.30 -3.44 5.86
N ILE A 52 3.51 -3.55 6.40
CA ILE A 52 4.71 -3.15 5.66
C ILE A 52 5.63 -4.34 5.42
N THR A 53 6.01 -4.53 4.15
CA THR A 53 7.13 -5.38 3.75
C THR A 53 8.31 -4.47 3.44
N TRP A 54 9.42 -4.65 4.15
CA TRP A 54 10.62 -3.83 3.99
C TRP A 54 11.80 -4.71 3.57
N ASP A 55 12.16 -4.62 2.29
CA ASP A 55 13.31 -5.33 1.74
C ASP A 55 14.46 -4.35 1.51
N THR A 56 15.69 -4.88 1.48
CA THR A 56 16.89 -4.07 1.27
C THR A 56 17.75 -4.53 0.08
N PHE A 57 18.39 -3.58 -0.59
CA PHE A 57 19.43 -3.80 -1.59
C PHE A 57 20.73 -3.07 -1.24
N GLU A 58 21.82 -3.53 -1.86
CA GLU A 58 23.18 -2.99 -1.64
C GLU A 58 23.76 -2.30 -2.88
N THR A 59 23.16 -2.47 -4.06
CA THR A 59 23.63 -1.83 -5.30
C THR A 59 22.46 -1.42 -6.20
N ASN A 60 22.67 -0.42 -7.07
CA ASN A 60 21.65 0.00 -8.03
C ASN A 60 21.37 -1.09 -9.07
N GLU A 61 22.37 -1.88 -9.45
CA GLU A 61 22.23 -2.97 -10.44
C GLU A 61 21.30 -4.06 -9.90
N ALA A 62 21.35 -4.35 -8.59
CA ALA A 62 20.44 -5.30 -7.96
C ALA A 62 18.98 -4.80 -7.96
N LEU A 63 18.78 -3.51 -7.68
CA LEU A 63 17.48 -2.87 -7.78
C LEU A 63 16.98 -2.88 -9.25
N GLU A 64 17.81 -2.44 -10.18
CA GLU A 64 17.48 -2.33 -11.60
C GLU A 64 17.10 -3.69 -12.18
N ALA A 65 17.86 -4.75 -11.87
CA ALA A 65 17.54 -6.10 -12.30
C ALA A 65 16.11 -6.52 -11.88
N LYS A 66 15.69 -6.20 -10.65
CA LYS A 66 14.31 -6.47 -10.19
C LYS A 66 13.25 -5.61 -10.87
N LEU A 67 13.58 -4.38 -11.25
CA LEU A 67 12.64 -3.50 -11.94
C LEU A 67 12.45 -3.93 -13.40
N LEU A 68 13.53 -4.29 -14.09
CA LEU A 68 13.54 -4.68 -15.50
C LEU A 68 12.87 -6.04 -15.76
N THR A 69 12.83 -6.94 -14.77
CA THR A 69 12.06 -8.19 -14.89
C THR A 69 10.54 -7.96 -15.02
N GLY A 70 10.07 -6.74 -14.75
CA GLY A 70 8.65 -6.39 -14.75
C GLY A 70 7.94 -6.92 -13.51
N ASN A 71 6.81 -6.31 -13.15
CA ASN A 71 6.03 -6.64 -11.95
C ASN A 71 6.94 -6.84 -10.71
N SER A 72 7.78 -5.84 -10.42
CA SER A 72 8.80 -5.88 -9.36
C SER A 72 8.24 -6.31 -8.00
N GLY A 73 6.94 -6.10 -7.79
CA GLY A 73 6.23 -6.42 -6.57
C GLY A 73 6.48 -5.40 -5.47
N TYR A 74 7.02 -4.22 -5.79
CA TYR A 74 7.25 -3.12 -4.86
C TYR A 74 6.46 -1.88 -5.27
N ASP A 75 5.91 -1.19 -4.28
CA ASP A 75 5.14 0.05 -4.45
C ASP A 75 6.05 1.29 -4.39
N LEU A 76 7.16 1.19 -3.64
CA LEU A 76 8.14 2.26 -3.46
C LEU A 76 9.56 1.71 -3.54
N VAL A 77 10.39 2.36 -4.36
CA VAL A 77 11.82 2.07 -4.48
C VAL A 77 12.63 3.37 -4.38
N ILE A 78 13.86 3.29 -3.86
CA ILE A 78 14.71 4.47 -3.60
C ILE A 78 16.04 4.33 -4.36
N PRO A 79 16.06 4.47 -5.69
CA PRO A 79 17.29 4.40 -6.47
C PRO A 79 18.21 5.60 -6.22
N SER A 80 19.49 5.44 -6.54
CA SER A 80 20.38 6.61 -6.71
C SER A 80 20.07 7.34 -8.02
N ASN A 81 20.54 8.58 -8.14
CA ASN A 81 20.46 9.34 -9.39
C ASN A 81 21.40 8.78 -10.50
N GLN A 82 22.36 7.93 -10.13
CA GLN A 82 23.25 7.23 -11.04
C GLN A 82 22.76 5.79 -11.21
N PHE A 83 22.37 5.48 -12.44
CA PHE A 83 22.15 4.14 -12.97
C PHE A 83 23.30 3.81 -13.91
#